data_AF-W1NQL8-F1
#
_entry.id   AF-W1NQL8-F1
#
_cell.length_a   1.000
_cell.length_b   1.000
_cell.length_c   1.000
_cell.angle_alpha   90.00
_cell.angle_beta   90.00
_cell.angle_gamma   90.00
#
_symmetry.space_group_name_H-M   'P 1'
#
loop_
_entity.id
_entity.type
_entity.pdbx_description
1 polymer ?
#
loop_
_entity_poly.entity_id
_entity_poly.type
_entity_poly.pdbx_seq_one_letter_code
_entity_poly.pdbx_strand_id
1 'polypeptide(L)'
;MMNAVLGPKYDGKYLRSLVRENLEDKRLHDPLTHIVIQLLISTYFNLLSLRPTRFALSLFVRAHARALLKDGSTSKDALLSDTCISTSAAPTYVLAHYFENKGSGGEVRFFHLIDGGVAANNPTLVAISEVTKELSRDNPDFFQTKPLDYAQFLVISLGTGSVKTQEIYSAKAAAGWGVLRWLYNKGNSPLVDTLSQASADMVDVHNSIVFQALKSKDNFLRIQV
;
A
#
# COMPACT_ATOMS: atom_id res chain seq x y z
N MET A 1 -9.86 26.67 7.15
CA MET A 1 -11.08 25.82 7.16
C MET A 1 -11.77 25.72 5.79
N MET A 2 -11.49 26.60 4.81
CA MET A 2 -11.99 26.46 3.42
C MET A 2 -11.11 25.58 2.51
N ASN A 3 -9.88 25.24 2.92
CA ASN A 3 -8.91 24.59 2.02
C ASN A 3 -9.29 23.15 1.63
N ALA A 4 -9.94 22.36 2.49
CA ALA A 4 -10.30 20.97 2.18
C ALA A 4 -11.47 20.83 1.16
N VAL A 5 -12.21 21.92 0.92
CA VAL A 5 -13.32 21.96 -0.05
C VAL A 5 -12.82 22.29 -1.46
N LEU A 6 -11.71 23.03 -1.56
CA LEU A 6 -11.12 23.49 -2.83
C LEU A 6 -9.80 22.76 -3.18
N GLY A 7 -9.25 21.98 -2.26
CA GLY A 7 -7.99 21.27 -2.40
C GLY A 7 -7.75 20.31 -1.23
N PRO A 8 -6.59 19.65 -1.15
CA PRO A 8 -6.26 18.80 0.01
C PRO A 8 -6.02 19.64 1.27
N LYS A 9 -6.20 19.01 2.43
CA LYS A 9 -6.00 19.61 3.75
C LYS A 9 -4.57 20.13 3.95
N TYR A 10 -3.58 19.45 3.39
CA TYR A 10 -2.16 19.78 3.47
C TYR A 10 -1.56 19.94 2.07
N ASP A 11 -0.65 20.89 1.90
CA ASP A 11 0.05 21.14 0.63
C ASP A 11 1.14 20.10 0.31
N GLY A 12 1.50 19.26 1.28
CA GLY A 12 2.49 18.20 1.16
C GLY A 12 3.93 18.67 0.96
N LYS A 13 4.24 19.97 0.98
CA LYS A 13 5.60 20.48 0.68
C LYS A 13 6.62 19.98 1.68
N TYR A 14 6.30 20.09 2.97
CA TYR A 14 7.19 19.64 4.05
C TYR A 14 7.41 18.13 4.05
N LEU A 15 6.35 17.34 3.84
CA LEU A 15 6.47 15.88 3.71
C LEU A 15 7.42 15.51 2.57
N ARG A 16 7.24 16.13 1.40
CA ARG A 16 8.06 15.87 0.20
C ARG A 16 9.51 16.27 0.42
N SER A 17 9.78 17.42 1.05
CA SER A 17 11.14 17.85 1.34
C SER A 17 11.82 16.90 2.32
N LEU A 18 11.14 16.55 3.42
CA LEU A 18 11.68 15.66 4.45
C LEU A 18 11.98 14.27 3.89
N VAL A 19 11.05 13.69 3.12
CA VAL A 19 11.25 12.36 2.53
C VAL A 19 12.41 12.35 1.52
N ARG A 20 12.54 13.39 0.70
CA ARG A 20 13.65 13.53 -0.25
C ARG A 20 14.99 13.77 0.45
N GLU A 21 15.02 14.54 1.52
CA GLU A 21 16.22 14.77 2.32
C GLU A 21 16.70 13.47 2.99
N ASN A 22 15.80 12.66 3.55
CA ASN A 22 16.17 11.43 4.24
C ASN A 22 16.53 10.26 3.30
N LEU A 23 15.92 10.19 2.11
CA LEU A 23 16.11 9.09 1.17
C LEU A 23 17.03 9.43 0.01
N GLU A 24 17.33 10.72 -0.20
CA GLU A 24 18.22 11.23 -1.24
C GLU A 24 17.85 10.62 -2.61
N ASP A 25 18.85 10.15 -3.35
CA ASP A 25 18.72 9.56 -4.68
C ASP A 25 18.57 8.03 -4.65
N LYS A 26 18.29 7.43 -3.48
CA LYS A 26 18.14 5.97 -3.36
C LYS A 26 16.94 5.47 -4.19
N ARG A 27 17.16 4.39 -4.94
CA ARG A 27 16.17 3.72 -5.79
C ARG A 27 15.71 2.40 -5.18
N LEU A 28 14.64 1.84 -5.73
CA LEU A 28 14.05 0.58 -5.25
C LEU A 28 15.05 -0.58 -5.24
N HIS A 29 15.97 -0.64 -6.20
CA HIS A 29 16.98 -1.69 -6.25
C HIS A 29 18.08 -1.55 -5.17
N ASP A 30 18.31 -0.34 -4.65
CA ASP A 30 19.37 -0.07 -3.70
C ASP A 30 19.19 -0.81 -2.37
N PRO A 31 20.29 -1.23 -1.71
CA PRO A 31 20.23 -1.85 -0.40
C PRO A 31 19.83 -0.87 0.70
N LEU A 32 18.68 -1.14 1.33
CA LEU A 32 18.21 -0.44 2.53
C LEU A 32 18.98 -0.88 3.79
N THR A 33 19.35 -2.17 3.89
CA THR A 33 20.24 -2.72 4.93
C THR A 33 21.05 -3.89 4.36
N HIS A 34 22.14 -4.26 5.06
CA HIS A 34 23.16 -5.21 4.57
C HIS A 34 22.77 -6.70 4.60
N ILE A 35 21.68 -7.14 5.27
CA ILE A 35 21.61 -8.55 5.73
C ILE A 35 20.36 -9.34 5.28
N VAL A 36 19.30 -8.71 4.76
CA VAL A 36 18.06 -9.46 4.43
C VAL A 36 17.49 -9.04 3.08
N ILE A 37 17.00 -10.04 2.33
CA ILE A 37 16.11 -9.83 1.18
C ILE A 37 14.89 -9.07 1.67
N GLN A 38 14.88 -7.78 1.39
CA GLN A 38 13.80 -6.91 1.80
C GLN A 38 12.82 -6.79 0.66
N LEU A 39 11.61 -7.27 0.93
CA LEU A 39 10.45 -6.96 0.12
C LEU A 39 9.86 -5.65 0.65
N LEU A 40 10.34 -4.52 0.13
CA LEU A 40 9.60 -3.27 0.30
C LEU A 40 8.36 -3.36 -0.56
N ILE A 41 7.18 -3.32 0.06
CA ILE A 41 5.90 -3.20 -0.64
C ILE A 41 5.34 -1.84 -0.31
N SER A 42 5.31 -0.99 -1.33
CA SER A 42 4.59 0.26 -1.27
C SER A 42 3.40 0.14 -2.20
N THR A 43 2.21 0.24 -1.62
CA THR A 43 0.97 0.25 -2.37
C THR A 43 0.67 1.65 -2.85
N TYR A 44 0.20 1.77 -4.07
CA TYR A 44 -0.29 3.04 -4.60
C TYR A 44 -1.37 2.77 -5.64
N PHE A 45 -2.26 3.74 -5.81
CA PHE A 45 -3.30 3.66 -6.83
C PHE A 45 -2.97 4.60 -7.99
N ASN A 46 -2.90 4.06 -9.21
CA ASN A 46 -2.62 4.86 -10.40
C ASN A 46 -3.91 5.38 -11.05
N LEU A 47 -4.06 6.71 -11.08
CA LEU A 47 -5.26 7.40 -11.58
C LEU A 47 -5.53 7.15 -13.07
N LEU A 48 -4.50 6.88 -13.88
CA LEU A 48 -4.62 6.74 -15.33
C LEU A 48 -4.72 5.28 -15.82
N SER A 49 -4.88 4.31 -14.91
CA SER A 49 -4.94 2.90 -15.28
C SER A 49 -6.31 2.54 -15.90
N LEU A 50 -6.50 2.87 -17.18
CA LEU A 50 -7.72 2.64 -17.96
C LEU A 50 -7.94 1.16 -18.39
N ARG A 51 -7.50 0.17 -17.60
CA ARG A 51 -7.73 -1.25 -17.94
C ARG A 51 -8.90 -1.84 -17.14
N PRO A 52 -10.01 -2.25 -17.78
CA PRO A 52 -11.26 -2.66 -17.10
C PRO A 52 -11.15 -3.90 -16.20
N THR A 53 -10.09 -4.70 -16.32
CA THR A 53 -10.00 -6.04 -15.71
C THR A 53 -8.91 -6.18 -14.65
N ARG A 54 -8.17 -5.12 -14.32
CA ARG A 54 -7.17 -5.12 -13.24
C ARG A 54 -7.34 -3.85 -12.42
N PHE A 55 -7.84 -3.98 -11.20
CA PHE A 55 -7.85 -2.88 -10.24
C PHE A 55 -6.45 -2.23 -10.22
N ALA A 56 -6.39 -0.91 -10.34
CA ALA A 56 -5.17 -0.12 -10.51
C ALA A 56 -4.28 -0.05 -9.25
N LEU A 57 -4.35 -1.06 -8.38
CA LEU A 57 -3.42 -1.26 -7.31
C LEU A 57 -2.12 -1.78 -7.91
N SER A 58 -1.09 -0.95 -7.83
CA SER A 58 0.25 -1.34 -8.20
C SER A 58 1.14 -1.31 -6.97
N LEU A 59 2.07 -2.25 -6.94
CA LEU A 59 3.06 -2.34 -5.90
C LEU A 59 4.40 -1.87 -6.48
N PHE A 60 5.13 -1.06 -5.73
CA PHE A 60 6.57 -1.04 -5.86
C PHE A 60 7.13 -2.17 -5.00
N VAL A 61 7.86 -3.08 -5.64
CA VAL A 61 8.43 -4.27 -5.01
C VAL A 61 9.90 -4.34 -5.34
N ARG A 62 10.76 -4.33 -4.31
CA ARG A 62 12.22 -4.38 -4.47
C ARG A 62 12.74 -5.69 -5.10
N ALA A 63 12.20 -6.83 -4.67
CA ALA A 63 12.54 -8.13 -5.28
C ALA A 63 12.20 -8.14 -6.78
N HIS A 64 11.03 -7.58 -7.12
CA HIS A 64 10.61 -7.39 -8.50
C HIS A 64 11.49 -6.38 -9.25
N ALA A 65 11.95 -5.30 -8.62
CA ALA A 65 12.87 -4.35 -9.25
C ALA A 65 14.18 -5.02 -9.68
N ARG A 66 14.80 -5.85 -8.82
CA ARG A 66 15.99 -6.65 -9.21
C ARG A 66 15.70 -7.62 -10.36
N ALA A 67 14.57 -8.32 -10.33
CA ALA A 67 14.17 -9.20 -11.42
C ALA A 67 13.94 -8.41 -12.73
N LEU A 68 13.29 -7.24 -12.65
CA LEU A 68 13.06 -6.35 -13.80
C LEU A 68 14.34 -5.72 -14.34
N LEU A 69 15.35 -5.46 -13.49
CA LEU A 69 16.68 -5.07 -13.94
C LEU A 69 17.32 -6.18 -14.78
N LYS A 70 17.07 -7.47 -14.46
CA LYS A 70 17.54 -8.61 -15.27
C LYS A 70 16.78 -8.74 -16.60
N ASP A 71 15.49 -8.46 -16.60
CA ASP A 71 14.63 -8.51 -17.81
C ASP A 71 14.72 -7.23 -18.69
N GLY A 72 15.55 -6.26 -18.31
CA GLY A 72 15.81 -5.02 -19.06
C GLY A 72 14.77 -3.90 -18.88
N SER A 73 13.69 -4.10 -18.10
CA SER A 73 12.65 -3.09 -17.86
C SER A 73 12.94 -2.27 -16.59
N THR A 74 13.87 -1.32 -16.71
CA THR A 74 14.37 -0.52 -15.59
C THR A 74 13.53 0.73 -15.28
N SER A 75 12.57 1.09 -16.13
CA SER A 75 11.69 2.25 -15.95
C SER A 75 10.73 2.14 -14.75
N LYS A 76 10.60 0.96 -14.13
CA LYS A 76 9.85 0.75 -12.89
C LYS A 76 10.70 0.90 -11.62
N ASP A 77 12.01 0.99 -11.75
CA ASP A 77 12.94 1.21 -10.64
C ASP A 77 12.94 2.69 -10.24
N ALA A 78 11.88 3.11 -9.55
CA ALA A 78 11.67 4.48 -9.12
C ALA A 78 12.55 4.86 -7.91
N LEU A 79 12.63 6.17 -7.62
CA LEU A 79 13.18 6.65 -6.36
C LEU A 79 12.35 6.15 -5.18
N LEU A 80 13.02 5.82 -4.08
CA LEU A 80 12.36 5.48 -2.82
C LEU A 80 11.55 6.66 -2.29
N SER A 81 12.05 7.88 -2.48
CA SER A 81 11.35 9.11 -2.09
C SER A 81 10.02 9.25 -2.81
N ASP A 82 9.98 9.07 -4.14
CA ASP A 82 8.74 9.11 -4.90
C ASP A 82 7.78 7.99 -4.47
N THR A 83 8.30 6.79 -4.20
CA THR A 83 7.53 5.65 -3.69
C THR A 83 6.85 5.97 -2.35
N CYS A 84 7.61 6.49 -1.37
CA CYS A 84 7.11 6.86 -0.05
C CYS A 84 6.10 8.01 -0.10
N ILE A 85 6.34 9.02 -0.94
CA ILE A 85 5.40 10.13 -1.14
C ILE A 85 4.10 9.61 -1.75
N SER A 86 4.17 8.72 -2.74
CA SER A 86 2.98 8.17 -3.41
C SER A 86 2.11 7.36 -2.46
N THR A 87 2.68 6.45 -1.65
CA THR A 87 1.88 5.66 -0.70
C THR A 87 1.28 6.49 0.43
N SER A 88 1.78 7.69 0.69
CA SER A 88 1.28 8.57 1.75
C SER A 88 0.32 9.66 1.23
N ALA A 89 0.04 9.69 -0.08
CA ALA A 89 -0.72 10.73 -0.74
C ALA A 89 -2.24 10.51 -0.59
N ALA A 90 -2.74 10.52 0.66
CA ALA A 90 -4.12 10.20 0.98
C ALA A 90 -5.10 11.23 0.39
N PRO A 91 -6.12 10.80 -0.40
CA PRO A 91 -7.11 11.71 -0.97
C PRO A 91 -7.74 12.60 0.10
N THR A 92 -8.02 13.86 -0.24
CA THR A 92 -8.49 14.94 0.67
C THR A 92 -7.48 15.41 1.72
N TYR A 93 -6.44 14.64 2.04
CA TYR A 93 -5.41 15.01 3.02
C TYR A 93 -4.16 15.58 2.36
N VAL A 94 -3.57 14.87 1.42
CA VAL A 94 -2.28 15.22 0.79
C VAL A 94 -2.43 15.16 -0.74
N LEU A 95 -1.69 16.02 -1.45
CA LEU A 95 -1.70 16.06 -2.92
C LEU A 95 -1.26 14.73 -3.53
N ALA A 96 -1.98 14.30 -4.57
CA ALA A 96 -1.55 13.24 -5.48
C ALA A 96 -0.11 13.49 -5.98
N HIS A 97 0.62 12.41 -6.23
CA HIS A 97 2.00 12.49 -6.65
C HIS A 97 2.16 12.11 -8.12
N TYR A 98 2.66 13.07 -8.89
CA TYR A 98 3.19 12.82 -10.22
C TYR A 98 4.71 12.76 -10.21
N PHE A 99 5.28 11.83 -10.98
CA PHE A 99 6.69 11.83 -11.33
C PHE A 99 6.95 11.03 -12.62
N GLU A 100 8.12 11.23 -13.19
CA GLU A 100 8.63 10.52 -14.35
C GLU A 100 9.82 9.67 -13.95
N ASN A 101 9.89 8.45 -14.46
CA ASN A 101 11.06 7.61 -14.26
C ASN A 101 11.59 7.12 -15.61
N LYS A 102 12.89 7.35 -15.83
CA LYS A 102 13.59 6.96 -17.05
C LYS A 102 14.38 5.68 -16.80
N GLY A 103 14.10 4.65 -17.59
CA GLY A 103 14.91 3.44 -17.62
C GLY A 103 16.21 3.65 -18.39
N SER A 104 17.19 2.77 -18.13
CA SER A 104 18.47 2.65 -18.85
C SER A 104 18.32 2.52 -20.37
N GLY A 105 17.23 1.91 -20.85
CA GLY A 105 16.92 1.79 -22.29
C GLY A 105 16.28 3.03 -22.92
N GLY A 106 16.20 4.15 -22.20
CA GLY A 106 15.53 5.38 -22.67
C GLY A 106 14.00 5.38 -22.52
N GLU A 107 13.42 4.28 -22.05
CA GLU A 107 11.98 4.19 -21.75
C GLU A 107 11.61 5.17 -20.63
N VAL A 108 10.67 6.06 -20.89
CA VAL A 108 10.11 6.97 -19.87
C VAL A 108 8.74 6.45 -19.44
N ARG A 109 8.55 6.29 -18.13
CA ARG A 109 7.24 5.99 -17.53
C ARG A 109 6.75 7.16 -16.71
N PHE A 110 5.46 7.42 -16.84
CA PHE A 110 4.73 8.47 -16.12
C PHE A 110 3.88 7.83 -15.02
N PHE A 111 3.97 8.37 -13.81
CA PHE A 111 3.27 7.85 -12.64
C PHE A 111 2.33 8.93 -12.09
N HIS A 112 1.05 8.59 -11.92
CA HIS A 112 0.00 9.47 -11.38
C HIS A 112 -0.65 8.80 -10.16
N LEU A 113 -0.04 8.96 -8.99
CA LEU A 113 -0.25 8.06 -7.87
C LEU A 113 -0.91 8.75 -6.68
N ILE A 114 -1.78 8.00 -6.00
CA ILE A 114 -2.34 8.35 -4.68
C ILE A 114 -2.08 7.20 -3.70
N ASP A 115 -2.41 7.44 -2.43
CA ASP A 115 -2.25 6.50 -1.32
C ASP A 115 -2.77 5.09 -1.63
N GLY A 116 -1.98 4.09 -1.26
CA GLY A 116 -2.30 2.70 -1.48
C GLY A 116 -3.42 2.16 -0.61
N GLY A 117 -3.74 2.81 0.50
CA GLY A 117 -4.87 2.49 1.37
C GLY A 117 -6.23 2.58 0.67
N VAL A 118 -6.31 3.32 -0.43
CA VAL A 118 -7.48 3.31 -1.34
C VAL A 118 -7.77 1.92 -1.90
N ALA A 119 -6.73 1.10 -2.07
CA ALA A 119 -6.86 -0.24 -2.63
C ALA A 119 -6.49 -1.37 -1.65
N ALA A 120 -5.54 -1.15 -0.75
CA ALA A 120 -5.08 -2.12 0.23
C ALA A 120 -4.66 -1.43 1.53
N ASN A 121 -5.64 -1.08 2.38
CA ASN A 121 -5.39 -0.47 3.69
C ASN A 121 -4.69 -1.42 4.68
N ASN A 122 -4.82 -2.73 4.46
CA ASN A 122 -4.00 -3.74 5.11
C ASN A 122 -3.21 -4.51 4.02
N PRO A 123 -1.92 -4.21 3.81
CA PRO A 123 -1.14 -4.79 2.71
C PRO A 123 -0.69 -6.24 2.98
N THR A 124 -1.17 -6.89 4.05
CA THR A 124 -0.72 -8.25 4.41
C THR A 124 -0.97 -9.27 3.28
N LEU A 125 -2.16 -9.26 2.67
CA LEU A 125 -2.46 -10.14 1.54
C LEU A 125 -1.65 -9.80 0.29
N VAL A 126 -1.39 -8.51 0.08
CA VAL A 126 -0.55 -8.03 -1.01
C VAL A 126 0.88 -8.58 -0.86
N ALA A 127 1.40 -8.60 0.38
CA ALA A 127 2.71 -9.16 0.69
C ALA A 127 2.79 -10.67 0.50
N ILE A 128 1.84 -11.42 1.04
CA ILE A 128 1.77 -12.88 0.85
C ILE A 128 1.69 -13.23 -0.64
N SER A 129 0.90 -12.47 -1.40
CA SER A 129 0.74 -12.69 -2.86
C SER A 129 2.03 -12.46 -3.61
N GLU A 130 2.79 -11.41 -3.30
CA GLU A 130 4.04 -11.11 -3.99
C GLU A 130 5.14 -12.12 -3.63
N VAL A 131 5.26 -12.52 -2.35
CA VAL A 131 6.17 -13.62 -1.96
C VAL A 131 5.80 -14.91 -2.70
N THR A 132 4.52 -15.27 -2.73
CA THR A 132 4.04 -16.47 -3.41
C THR A 132 4.37 -16.44 -4.90
N LYS A 133 4.25 -15.28 -5.54
CA LYS A 133 4.56 -15.08 -6.96
C LYS A 133 6.05 -15.22 -7.25
N GLU A 134 6.93 -14.72 -6.39
CA GLU A 134 8.38 -14.89 -6.53
C GLU A 134 8.80 -16.35 -6.29
N LEU A 135 8.18 -17.04 -5.33
CA LEU A 135 8.34 -18.50 -5.17
C LEU A 135 7.87 -19.28 -6.40
N SER A 136 6.74 -18.89 -6.99
CA SER A 136 6.20 -19.53 -8.20
C SER A 136 7.04 -19.30 -9.46
N ARG A 137 7.99 -18.35 -9.40
CA ARG A 137 8.93 -18.03 -10.48
C ARG A 137 10.31 -18.66 -10.26
N ASP A 138 10.44 -19.50 -9.24
CA ASP A 138 11.70 -20.11 -8.83
C ASP A 138 12.82 -19.07 -8.62
N ASN A 139 12.46 -17.89 -8.07
CA ASN A 139 13.44 -16.83 -7.85
C ASN A 139 14.52 -17.33 -6.87
N PRO A 140 15.81 -17.40 -7.28
CA PRO A 140 16.87 -17.99 -6.46
C PRO A 140 17.18 -17.20 -5.19
N ASP A 141 16.71 -15.96 -5.09
CA ASP A 141 16.83 -15.18 -3.87
C ASP A 141 15.90 -15.75 -2.77
N PHE A 142 14.77 -16.38 -3.11
CA PHE A 142 13.82 -16.90 -2.11
C PHE A 142 14.10 -18.37 -1.75
N PHE A 143 13.79 -18.75 -0.51
CA PHE A 143 13.87 -20.15 -0.07
C PHE A 143 12.93 -21.01 -0.91
N GLN A 144 13.48 -22.04 -1.56
CA GLN A 144 12.70 -22.97 -2.39
C GLN A 144 11.72 -23.76 -1.52
N THR A 145 10.50 -23.25 -1.48
CA THR A 145 9.34 -23.82 -0.78
C THR A 145 8.19 -23.89 -1.76
N LYS A 146 7.21 -24.75 -1.51
CA LYS A 146 6.04 -24.84 -2.38
C LYS A 146 5.26 -23.52 -2.28
N PRO A 147 4.86 -22.91 -3.41
CA PRO A 147 3.97 -21.75 -3.37
C PRO A 147 2.72 -22.06 -2.54
N LEU A 148 2.26 -21.07 -1.75
CA LEU A 148 1.11 -21.21 -0.85
C LEU A 148 1.28 -22.26 0.26
N ASP A 149 2.51 -22.68 0.59
CA ASP A 149 2.76 -23.43 1.82
C ASP A 149 2.79 -22.47 3.02
N TYR A 150 1.61 -22.17 3.57
CA TYR A 150 1.44 -21.23 4.69
C TYR A 150 2.20 -21.66 5.96
N ALA A 151 2.60 -22.92 6.09
CA ALA A 151 3.46 -23.38 7.19
C ALA A 151 4.89 -22.82 7.10
N GLN A 152 5.32 -22.39 5.91
CA GLN A 152 6.64 -21.78 5.67
C GLN A 152 6.61 -20.25 5.78
N PHE A 153 5.42 -19.64 5.85
CA PHE A 153 5.27 -18.20 6.05
C PHE A 153 5.22 -17.90 7.53
N LEU A 154 5.99 -16.90 7.99
CA LEU A 154 5.80 -16.24 9.26
C LEU A 154 5.39 -14.79 8.98
N VAL A 155 4.18 -14.41 9.39
CA VAL A 155 3.57 -13.13 9.05
C VAL A 155 3.24 -12.37 10.33
N ILE A 156 3.89 -11.21 10.49
CA ILE A 156 3.55 -10.25 11.53
C ILE A 156 2.87 -9.06 10.84
N SER A 157 1.58 -8.91 11.10
CA SER A 157 0.76 -7.81 10.59
C SER A 157 0.59 -6.76 11.67
N LEU A 158 1.12 -5.55 11.45
CA LEU A 158 1.01 -4.43 12.38
C LEU A 158 -0.03 -3.46 11.86
N GLY A 159 -0.98 -3.06 12.71
CA GLY A 159 -1.91 -1.99 12.39
C GLY A 159 -1.66 -0.73 13.20
N THR A 160 -2.22 0.36 12.74
CA THR A 160 -2.05 1.71 13.30
C THR A 160 -3.10 2.06 14.36
N GLY A 161 -3.76 1.04 14.90
CA GLY A 161 -4.88 1.18 15.82
C GLY A 161 -6.21 1.39 15.11
N SER A 162 -7.30 1.11 15.80
CA SER A 162 -8.65 1.42 15.34
C SER A 162 -9.35 2.27 16.38
N VAL A 163 -10.27 3.14 15.92
CA VAL A 163 -11.08 3.88 16.87
C VAL A 163 -11.96 2.87 17.59
N LYS A 164 -11.83 2.76 18.92
CA LYS A 164 -12.71 1.94 19.77
C LYS A 164 -14.12 2.53 19.73
N THR A 165 -14.88 2.15 18.73
CA THR A 165 -16.20 2.67 18.41
C THR A 165 -17.27 1.90 19.17
N GLN A 166 -17.54 2.32 20.40
CA GLN A 166 -18.94 2.35 20.83
C GLN A 166 -19.47 3.74 20.40
N GLU A 167 -20.36 3.76 19.39
CA GLU A 167 -21.31 4.85 19.11
C GLU A 167 -20.93 6.09 18.25
N ILE A 168 -19.90 6.06 17.38
CA ILE A 168 -19.59 7.27 16.58
C ILE A 168 -20.66 7.59 15.52
N TYR A 169 -21.26 6.56 14.90
CA TYR A 169 -22.30 6.71 13.88
C TYR A 169 -23.47 5.74 14.14
N SER A 170 -24.70 6.20 13.96
CA SER A 170 -25.91 5.36 14.03
C SER A 170 -26.67 5.39 12.73
N ALA A 171 -27.37 4.30 12.40
CA ALA A 171 -28.23 4.24 11.22
C ALA A 171 -29.27 5.37 11.19
N LYS A 172 -29.85 5.69 12.36
CA LYS A 172 -30.80 6.81 12.52
C LYS A 172 -30.17 8.15 12.16
N ALA A 173 -28.92 8.39 12.56
CA ALA A 173 -28.21 9.62 12.21
C ALA A 173 -27.86 9.65 10.71
N ALA A 174 -27.39 8.52 10.16
CA ALA A 174 -26.94 8.40 8.77
C ALA A 174 -28.08 8.42 7.74
N ALA A 175 -29.32 8.08 8.14
CA ALA A 175 -30.48 8.08 7.24
C ALA A 175 -30.76 9.45 6.58
N GLY A 176 -30.36 10.55 7.21
CA GLY A 176 -30.48 11.90 6.66
C GLY A 176 -29.20 12.43 5.99
N TRP A 177 -28.16 11.61 5.80
CA TRP A 177 -26.89 12.08 5.25
C TRP A 177 -26.89 12.09 3.72
N GLY A 178 -26.65 13.25 3.15
CA GLY A 178 -26.21 13.39 1.75
C GLY A 178 -24.70 13.24 1.60
N VAL A 179 -24.20 13.38 0.37
CA VAL A 179 -22.78 13.22 0.00
C VAL A 179 -21.82 13.96 0.93
N LEU A 180 -22.12 15.23 1.25
CA LEU A 180 -21.25 16.05 2.10
C LEU A 180 -21.05 15.47 3.51
N ARG A 181 -22.11 14.92 4.12
CA ARG A 181 -22.00 14.33 5.46
C ARG A 181 -21.29 12.97 5.45
N TRP A 182 -21.42 12.21 4.35
CA TRP A 182 -20.65 10.98 4.18
C TRP A 182 -19.15 11.24 4.00
N LEU A 183 -18.79 12.32 3.32
CA LEU A 183 -17.39 12.72 3.11
C LEU A 183 -16.80 13.48 4.31
N TYR A 184 -17.62 14.22 5.04
CA TYR A 184 -17.18 14.99 6.19
C TYR A 184 -18.28 15.15 7.24
N ASN A 185 -18.08 14.59 8.43
CA ASN A 185 -18.98 14.72 9.57
C ASN A 185 -18.19 14.93 10.85
N LYS A 186 -18.35 16.11 11.47
CA LYS A 186 -17.74 16.48 12.77
C LYS A 186 -16.22 16.22 12.85
N GLY A 187 -15.48 16.49 11.77
CA GLY A 187 -14.02 16.34 11.73
C GLY A 187 -13.53 14.98 11.25
N ASN A 188 -14.44 14.03 11.03
CA ASN A 188 -14.14 12.70 10.49
C ASN A 188 -14.70 12.56 9.07
N SER A 189 -14.32 11.48 8.39
CA SER A 189 -14.79 11.13 7.05
C SER A 189 -15.47 9.77 7.10
N PRO A 190 -16.76 9.68 7.49
CA PRO A 190 -17.43 8.41 7.77
C PRO A 190 -17.27 7.35 6.67
N LEU A 191 -17.37 7.76 5.40
CA LEU A 191 -17.22 6.85 4.27
C LEU A 191 -15.80 6.30 4.16
N VAL A 192 -14.78 7.16 4.32
CA VAL A 192 -13.37 6.75 4.25
C VAL A 192 -13.04 5.86 5.44
N ASP A 193 -13.42 6.28 6.66
CA ASP A 193 -13.15 5.54 7.89
C ASP A 193 -13.76 4.13 7.85
N THR A 194 -15.02 4.02 7.43
CA THR A 194 -15.73 2.73 7.37
C THR A 194 -15.15 1.81 6.30
N LEU A 195 -14.87 2.32 5.09
CA LEU A 195 -14.27 1.52 4.02
C LEU A 195 -12.85 1.07 4.37
N SER A 196 -12.01 1.97 4.89
CA SER A 196 -10.64 1.67 5.29
C SER A 196 -10.59 0.65 6.42
N GLN A 197 -11.42 0.80 7.46
CA GLN A 197 -11.47 -0.14 8.57
C GLN A 197 -12.02 -1.50 8.12
N ALA A 198 -13.15 -1.53 7.40
CA ALA A 198 -13.73 -2.78 6.91
C ALA A 198 -12.75 -3.53 5.97
N SER A 199 -12.03 -2.81 5.11
CA SER A 199 -10.99 -3.40 4.26
C SER A 199 -9.87 -4.04 5.09
N ALA A 200 -9.40 -3.37 6.14
CA ALA A 200 -8.36 -3.90 7.01
C ALA A 200 -8.82 -5.14 7.81
N ASP A 201 -10.06 -5.10 8.33
CA ASP A 201 -10.66 -6.19 9.11
C ASP A 201 -10.90 -7.44 8.25
N MET A 202 -11.39 -7.26 7.01
CA MET A 202 -11.60 -8.38 6.09
C MET A 202 -10.30 -9.10 5.74
N VAL A 203 -9.19 -8.37 5.60
CA VAL A 203 -7.86 -8.96 5.39
C VAL A 203 -7.41 -9.75 6.61
N ASP A 204 -7.65 -9.25 7.81
CA ASP A 204 -7.29 -9.92 9.06
C ASP A 204 -8.11 -11.21 9.26
N VAL A 205 -9.44 -11.13 9.14
CA VAL A 205 -10.34 -12.29 9.22
C VAL A 205 -9.95 -13.35 8.18
N HIS A 206 -9.71 -12.95 6.94
CA HIS A 206 -9.30 -13.86 5.88
C HIS A 206 -8.00 -14.60 6.24
N ASN A 207 -6.94 -13.88 6.63
CA ASN A 207 -5.67 -14.50 6.97
C ASN A 207 -5.80 -15.40 8.20
N SER A 208 -6.49 -14.95 9.25
CA SER A 208 -6.73 -15.78 10.44
C SER A 208 -7.41 -17.11 10.08
N ILE A 209 -8.43 -17.08 9.22
CA ILE A 209 -9.14 -18.30 8.78
C ILE A 209 -8.21 -19.19 7.95
N VAL A 210 -7.48 -18.63 6.98
CA VAL A 210 -6.62 -19.41 6.08
C VAL A 210 -5.47 -20.07 6.84
N PHE A 211 -4.74 -19.31 7.67
CA PHE A 211 -3.66 -19.86 8.49
C PHE A 211 -4.18 -20.91 9.48
N GLN A 212 -5.37 -20.71 10.07
CA GLN A 212 -5.99 -21.72 10.93
C GLN A 212 -6.38 -22.99 10.17
N ALA A 213 -7.02 -22.86 9.01
CA ALA A 213 -7.45 -23.99 8.19
C ALA A 213 -6.27 -24.85 7.72
N LEU A 214 -5.12 -24.21 7.48
CA LEU A 214 -3.87 -24.84 7.07
C LEU A 214 -2.98 -25.23 8.27
N LYS A 215 -3.54 -25.30 9.49
CA LYS A 215 -2.86 -25.73 10.73
C LYS A 215 -1.57 -24.94 11.04
N SER A 216 -1.55 -23.67 10.64
CA SER A 216 -0.40 -22.76 10.78
C SER A 216 -0.80 -21.48 11.52
N LYS A 217 -1.76 -21.57 12.45
CA LYS A 217 -2.33 -20.40 13.15
C LYS A 217 -1.25 -19.54 13.81
N ASP A 218 -0.27 -20.16 14.46
CA ASP A 218 0.77 -19.47 15.22
C ASP A 218 1.77 -18.71 14.33
N ASN A 219 1.72 -18.96 13.02
CA ASN A 219 2.53 -18.27 12.04
C ASN A 219 1.96 -16.92 11.60
N PHE A 220 0.72 -16.59 11.97
CA PHE A 220 0.10 -15.31 11.68
C PHE A 220 -0.19 -14.56 12.98
N LEU A 221 0.53 -13.45 13.18
CA LEU A 221 0.35 -12.56 14.32
C LEU A 221 -0.15 -11.20 13.85
N ARG A 222 -1.39 -10.85 14.19
CA ARG A 222 -1.92 -9.49 14.04
C ARG A 222 -1.76 -8.72 15.35
N ILE A 223 -1.13 -7.56 15.29
CA ILE A 223 -1.05 -6.60 16.40
C ILE A 223 -1.84 -5.36 16.01
N GLN A 224 -2.94 -5.11 16.72
CA GLN A 224 -3.86 -3.99 16.52
C GLN A 224 -4.35 -3.51 17.89
N VAL A 225 -4.44 -2.18 18.08
CA VAL A 225 -4.77 -1.52 19.36
C VAL A 225 -6.08 -0.75 19.30
#